data_AF-A0A976QTQ1-F1
#
_entry.id   AF-A0A976QTQ1-F1
#
_cell.length_a   1.000
_cell.length_b   1.000
_cell.length_c   1.000
_cell.angle_alpha   90.00
_cell.angle_beta   90.00
_cell.angle_gamma   90.00
#
_symmetry.space_group_name_H-M   'P 1'
#
loop_
_entity.id
_entity.type
_entity.pdbx_description
1 polymer ?
#
loop_
_entity_poly.entity_id
_entity_poly.type
_entity_poly.pdbx_seq_one_letter_code
_entity_poly.pdbx_strand_id
1 'polypeptide(L)'
;MLLKQEKFLERERNSPLFNRCGLKRDTDMLMLLPKFRHILRLVRLNRNKMVNGTDGTVTVNGGVLNTMASTAGASGLKITDTTPTTPGKETSNVEELADALEKLKVESKGEARTEIVEMRRIFRLDAERTYLEQAHRDIFFENLCHVYDKLGDYHQGEGFVIALLSIYMKDSEIAEVMDFLNTYVLKGYFSSKPKSYVRDAKVLMKLLNEVNPKLYEKLDSLIVPEAFVSKWFIGLFIHVFDFETVLDCIDHLVVRGQVFLFKLGLSFICHFEAELLATNDVSYALQLLRLDEAVLPKDEAERSQLYRAILGGCSKHVVDIDKVERLRREVEEEMAREEERRKKFEYDDDDEIVFSDED
;
A
#
# COMPACT_ATOMS: atom_id res chain seq x y z
N MET A 1 18.72 14.31 -5.59
CA MET A 1 20.08 13.77 -5.90
C MET A 1 19.99 12.26 -6.10
N LEU A 2 20.97 11.62 -6.77
CA LEU A 2 21.03 10.16 -6.88
C LEU A 2 22.00 9.60 -5.84
N LEU A 3 21.67 8.46 -5.22
CA LEU A 3 22.57 7.77 -4.27
C LEU A 3 23.85 7.20 -4.91
N LYS A 4 24.04 7.37 -6.22
CA LYS A 4 25.14 6.75 -6.96
C LYS A 4 26.48 7.38 -6.60
N GLN A 5 27.27 6.63 -5.84
CA GLN A 5 28.67 6.92 -5.58
C GLN A 5 29.52 5.72 -6.00
N GLU A 6 30.82 5.93 -6.21
CA GLU A 6 31.76 4.82 -6.33
C GLU A 6 31.69 3.95 -5.07
N LYS A 7 31.67 2.63 -5.26
CA LYS A 7 31.63 1.64 -4.17
C LYS A 7 30.39 1.75 -3.29
N PHE A 8 29.26 2.18 -3.87
CA PHE A 8 28.01 2.33 -3.15
C PHE A 8 27.57 1.03 -2.46
N LEU A 9 27.60 -0.11 -3.16
CA LEU A 9 27.24 -1.40 -2.57
C LEU A 9 28.23 -1.81 -1.49
N GLU A 10 29.53 -1.59 -1.67
CA GLU A 10 30.52 -1.88 -0.62
C GLU A 10 30.21 -1.14 0.68
N ARG A 11 29.82 0.14 0.58
CA ARG A 11 29.49 0.97 1.76
C ARG A 11 28.17 0.58 2.41
N GLU A 12 27.17 0.22 1.61
CA GLU A 12 25.83 -0.10 2.08
C GLU A 12 25.56 -1.61 2.25
N ARG A 13 26.56 -2.48 2.04
CA ARG A 13 26.39 -3.95 2.04
C ARG A 13 25.69 -4.48 3.29
N ASN A 14 26.04 -3.92 4.45
CA ASN A 14 25.53 -4.36 5.74
C ASN A 14 24.35 -3.49 6.22
N SER A 15 23.82 -2.63 5.36
CA SER A 15 22.66 -1.83 5.70
C SER A 15 21.38 -2.68 5.65
N PRO A 16 20.36 -2.39 6.46
CA PRO A 16 19.17 -3.22 6.54
C PRO A 16 18.43 -3.40 5.21
N LEU A 17 18.46 -2.40 4.32
CA LEU A 17 17.87 -2.50 2.98
C LEU A 17 18.56 -3.58 2.12
N PHE A 18 19.88 -3.76 2.29
CA PHE A 18 20.70 -4.63 1.43
C PHE A 18 20.87 -6.05 1.96
N ASN A 19 20.39 -6.35 3.17
CA ASN A 19 20.43 -7.68 3.78
C ASN A 19 19.88 -8.79 2.85
N ARG A 20 18.91 -8.45 1.99
CA ARG A 20 18.32 -9.38 1.00
C ARG A 20 18.47 -8.92 -0.44
N CYS A 21 19.39 -7.99 -0.75
CA CYS A 21 19.47 -7.42 -2.10
C CYS A 21 19.82 -8.44 -3.20
N GLY A 22 20.49 -9.55 -2.84
CA GLY A 22 20.97 -10.57 -3.78
C GLY A 22 22.21 -10.15 -4.57
N LEU A 23 22.81 -8.99 -4.29
CA LEU A 23 23.89 -8.41 -5.08
C LEU A 23 25.25 -8.63 -4.43
N LYS A 24 26.27 -8.98 -5.23
CA LYS A 24 27.62 -9.27 -4.75
C LYS A 24 28.63 -8.19 -5.09
N ARG A 25 28.44 -7.44 -6.16
CA ARG A 25 29.39 -6.42 -6.62
C ARG A 25 28.66 -5.16 -7.04
N ASP A 26 29.34 -4.02 -6.98
CA ASP A 26 28.82 -2.76 -7.53
C ASP A 26 28.47 -2.88 -9.02
N THR A 27 29.15 -3.75 -9.77
CA THR A 27 28.79 -4.06 -11.16
C THR A 27 27.39 -4.65 -11.28
N ASP A 28 26.97 -5.49 -10.33
CA ASP A 28 25.67 -6.15 -10.35
C ASP A 28 24.55 -5.12 -10.07
N MET A 29 24.82 -4.15 -9.20
CA MET A 29 23.95 -2.99 -8.99
C MET A 29 23.75 -2.20 -10.29
N LEU A 30 24.82 -1.93 -11.05
CA LEU A 30 24.72 -1.22 -12.32
C LEU A 30 23.85 -1.97 -13.35
N MET A 31 23.81 -3.30 -13.29
CA MET A 31 22.95 -4.12 -14.16
C MET A 31 21.45 -3.94 -13.86
N LEU A 32 21.08 -3.39 -12.70
CA LEU A 32 19.68 -3.09 -12.38
C LEU A 32 19.18 -1.79 -13.00
N LEU A 33 20.08 -0.85 -13.36
CA LEU A 33 19.70 0.47 -13.91
C LEU A 33 18.68 0.39 -15.07
N PRO A 34 18.82 -0.51 -16.06
CA PRO A 34 17.81 -0.65 -17.11
C PRO A 34 16.41 -0.95 -16.58
N LYS A 35 16.27 -1.74 -15.51
CA LYS A 35 14.96 -2.06 -14.89
C LYS A 35 14.31 -0.83 -14.26
N PHE A 36 15.07 -0.03 -13.52
CA PHE A 36 14.55 1.25 -12.99
C PHE A 36 14.06 2.17 -14.11
N ARG A 37 14.85 2.31 -15.19
CA ARG A 37 14.46 3.13 -16.35
C ARG A 37 13.22 2.56 -17.06
N HIS A 38 13.09 1.24 -17.11
CA HIS A 38 11.93 0.57 -17.68
C HIS A 38 10.66 0.84 -16.86
N ILE A 39 10.69 0.66 -15.54
CA ILE A 39 9.57 0.94 -14.63
C ILE A 39 9.11 2.39 -14.79
N LEU A 40 10.03 3.35 -14.75
CA LEU A 40 9.68 4.76 -14.92
C LEU A 40 9.02 5.04 -16.28
N ARG A 41 9.49 4.40 -17.35
CA ARG A 41 8.88 4.50 -18.68
C ARG A 41 7.46 3.94 -18.70
N LEU A 42 7.23 2.79 -18.07
CA LEU A 42 5.91 2.17 -17.98
C LEU A 42 4.93 3.01 -17.16
N VAL A 43 5.38 3.56 -16.03
CA VAL A 43 4.59 4.50 -15.22
C VAL A 43 4.12 5.69 -16.05
N ARG A 44 5.05 6.34 -16.76
CA ARG A 44 4.72 7.47 -17.65
C ARG A 44 3.71 7.10 -18.73
N LEU A 45 3.92 5.95 -19.37
CA LEU A 45 3.05 5.46 -20.43
C LEU A 45 1.63 5.17 -19.90
N ASN A 46 1.52 4.47 -18.77
CA ASN A 46 0.24 4.07 -18.20
C ASN A 46 -0.49 5.24 -17.55
N ARG A 47 0.22 6.16 -16.91
CA ARG A 47 -0.35 7.43 -16.41
C ARG A 47 -1.01 8.21 -17.55
N ASN A 48 -0.32 8.36 -18.68
CA ASN A 48 -0.88 9.08 -19.83
C ASN A 48 -2.16 8.41 -20.37
N LYS A 49 -2.23 7.07 -20.38
CA LYS A 49 -3.45 6.35 -20.79
C LYS A 49 -4.62 6.62 -19.83
N MET A 50 -4.35 6.66 -18.53
CA MET A 50 -5.37 6.88 -17.51
C MET A 50 -5.85 8.33 -17.47
N VAL A 51 -4.95 9.31 -17.66
CA VAL A 51 -5.30 10.74 -17.69
C VAL A 51 -6.01 11.12 -18.98
N ASN A 52 -5.63 10.56 -20.12
CA ASN A 52 -6.19 10.92 -21.43
C ASN A 52 -7.48 10.19 -21.80
N GLY A 53 -8.09 9.43 -20.89
CA GLY A 53 -9.44 8.90 -21.07
C GLY A 53 -9.62 7.99 -22.30
N THR A 54 -8.63 7.15 -22.62
CA THR A 54 -8.93 5.95 -23.41
C THR A 54 -9.42 4.88 -22.48
N ASP A 55 -10.73 4.60 -22.51
CA ASP A 55 -11.27 3.26 -22.30
C ASP A 55 -10.56 2.33 -23.28
N GLY A 56 -9.39 1.88 -22.86
CA GLY A 56 -8.58 0.87 -23.50
C GLY A 56 -8.64 -0.38 -22.64
N THR A 57 -9.86 -0.89 -22.42
CA THR A 57 -10.05 -2.30 -22.18
C THR A 57 -9.27 -3.04 -23.27
N VAL A 58 -8.19 -3.71 -22.90
CA VAL A 58 -7.80 -4.92 -23.62
C VAL A 58 -8.80 -5.99 -23.22
N THR A 59 -10.04 -5.83 -23.66
CA THR A 59 -11.04 -6.90 -23.74
C THR A 59 -10.81 -7.58 -25.07
N VAL A 60 -10.09 -8.70 -25.02
CA VAL A 60 -10.24 -9.72 -26.05
C VAL A 60 -11.62 -10.34 -25.84
N ASN A 61 -12.40 -10.38 -26.93
CA ASN A 61 -13.69 -11.06 -27.15
C ASN A 61 -14.99 -10.24 -26.97
N GLY A 62 -15.47 -9.74 -28.11
CA GLY A 62 -16.73 -10.16 -28.75
C GLY A 62 -17.99 -10.28 -27.90
N GLY A 63 -18.89 -9.31 -28.05
CA GLY A 63 -20.27 -9.42 -27.58
C GLY A 63 -21.03 -8.12 -27.77
N VAL A 64 -21.90 -8.09 -28.78
CA VAL A 64 -22.80 -6.98 -29.13
C VAL A 64 -23.85 -6.80 -28.04
N LEU A 65 -24.10 -5.57 -27.56
CA LEU A 65 -25.47 -5.09 -27.36
C LEU A 65 -25.62 -3.56 -27.23
N ASN A 66 -26.54 -3.09 -28.07
CA ASN A 66 -27.33 -1.86 -28.17
C ASN A 66 -27.28 -0.75 -27.11
N THR A 67 -27.09 0.44 -27.67
CA THR A 67 -27.40 1.79 -27.20
C THR A 67 -28.90 1.98 -26.93
N MET A 68 -29.26 2.68 -25.85
CA MET A 68 -30.42 3.57 -25.82
C MET A 68 -30.10 4.84 -25.05
N ALA A 69 -30.37 5.97 -25.70
CA ALA A 69 -30.28 7.33 -25.19
C ALA A 69 -31.56 7.75 -24.48
N SER A 70 -31.47 8.70 -23.56
CA SER A 70 -32.60 9.58 -23.24
C SER A 70 -32.13 10.94 -22.72
N THR A 71 -32.66 11.94 -23.40
CA THR A 71 -32.51 13.39 -23.33
C THR A 71 -33.22 14.06 -22.14
N ALA A 72 -32.62 15.17 -21.69
CA ALA A 72 -33.19 16.48 -21.33
C ALA A 72 -34.39 16.62 -20.36
N GLY A 73 -34.26 17.57 -19.43
CA GLY A 73 -35.38 18.20 -18.73
C GLY A 73 -34.94 19.29 -17.76
N ALA A 74 -34.99 20.55 -18.21
CA ALA A 74 -34.78 21.75 -17.40
C ALA A 74 -36.12 22.39 -17.01
N SER A 75 -36.26 22.79 -15.76
CA SER A 75 -37.32 23.66 -15.21
C SER A 75 -36.99 23.90 -13.72
N GLY A 76 -36.92 25.09 -13.12
CA GLY A 76 -37.48 26.40 -13.46
C GLY A 76 -38.62 26.76 -12.50
N LEU A 77 -38.35 27.27 -11.29
CA LEU A 77 -39.33 27.94 -10.40
C LEU A 77 -38.57 28.90 -9.46
N LYS A 78 -38.63 30.22 -9.68
CA LYS A 78 -39.66 31.24 -9.33
C LYS A 78 -39.60 31.70 -7.86
N ILE A 79 -39.12 32.93 -7.75
CA ILE A 79 -39.05 33.85 -6.61
C ILE A 79 -40.46 34.28 -6.20
N THR A 80 -40.70 34.42 -4.88
CA THR A 80 -41.78 35.24 -4.33
C THR A 80 -41.21 36.17 -3.25
N ASP A 81 -41.37 37.47 -3.49
CA ASP A 81 -41.13 38.60 -2.59
C ASP A 81 -42.14 38.64 -1.43
N THR A 82 -41.67 39.01 -0.24
CA THR A 82 -42.43 39.80 0.74
C THR A 82 -41.46 40.70 1.53
N THR A 83 -41.75 42.00 1.54
CA THR A 83 -40.98 43.13 2.11
C THR A 83 -41.37 43.41 3.58
N PRO A 84 -40.97 44.54 4.23
CA PRO A 84 -39.92 44.57 5.26
C PRO A 84 -40.41 45.06 6.64
N THR A 85 -39.74 44.69 7.74
CA THR A 85 -39.98 45.33 9.06
C THR A 85 -38.66 45.59 9.79
N THR A 86 -38.32 46.89 9.88
CA THR A 86 -37.56 47.72 10.86
C THR A 86 -36.44 47.11 11.74
N PRO A 87 -35.37 47.88 12.05
CA PRO A 87 -34.05 47.36 12.40
C PRO A 87 -33.89 47.12 13.92
N GLY A 88 -33.58 45.88 14.27
CA GLY A 88 -33.12 45.48 15.60
C GLY A 88 -31.64 45.07 15.54
N LYS A 89 -30.86 45.55 16.51
CA LYS A 89 -29.41 45.32 16.68
C LYS A 89 -29.03 43.83 16.60
N GLU A 90 -28.33 43.43 15.55
CA GLU A 90 -27.52 42.20 15.52
C GLU A 90 -26.14 42.53 14.93
N THR A 91 -25.31 43.23 15.70
CA THR A 91 -23.90 43.47 15.35
C THR A 91 -22.93 42.82 16.34
N SER A 92 -23.41 42.04 17.31
CA SER A 92 -22.55 41.38 18.32
C SER A 92 -22.10 39.97 17.95
N ASN A 93 -22.75 39.29 16.99
CA ASN A 93 -22.43 37.90 16.67
C ASN A 93 -21.42 37.72 15.53
N VAL A 94 -21.14 38.77 14.75
CA VAL A 94 -20.22 38.67 13.59
C VAL A 94 -18.76 38.73 14.04
N GLU A 95 -18.47 39.51 15.08
CA GLU A 95 -17.12 39.69 15.64
C GLU A 95 -16.70 38.46 16.46
N GLU A 96 -17.59 37.93 17.31
CA GLU A 96 -17.35 36.67 18.04
C GLU A 96 -17.19 35.46 17.10
N LEU A 97 -17.95 35.42 16.00
CA LEU A 97 -17.81 34.35 15.00
C LEU A 97 -16.50 34.49 14.20
N ALA A 98 -16.04 35.71 13.94
CA ALA A 98 -14.75 35.96 13.29
C ALA A 98 -13.58 35.54 14.19
N ASP A 99 -13.63 35.87 15.48
CA ASP A 99 -12.64 35.46 16.48
C ASP A 99 -12.61 33.94 16.68
N ALA A 100 -13.78 33.29 16.71
CA ALA A 100 -13.88 31.83 16.79
C ALA A 100 -13.30 31.15 15.53
N LEU A 101 -13.55 31.71 14.34
CA LEU A 101 -13.02 31.21 13.08
C LEU A 101 -11.50 31.43 12.98
N GLU A 102 -11.00 32.54 13.51
CA GLU A 102 -9.56 32.84 13.58
C GLU A 102 -8.85 31.92 14.56
N LYS A 103 -9.43 31.66 15.73
CA LYS A 103 -8.91 30.71 16.71
C LYS A 103 -8.84 29.29 16.17
N LEU A 104 -9.89 28.81 15.51
CA LEU A 104 -9.91 27.50 14.84
C LEU A 104 -8.85 27.39 13.73
N LYS A 105 -8.62 28.47 12.96
CA LYS A 105 -7.55 28.52 11.95
C LYS A 105 -6.15 28.50 12.57
N VAL A 106 -5.97 29.09 13.75
CA VAL A 106 -4.68 29.05 14.47
C VAL A 106 -4.44 27.66 15.04
N GLU A 107 -5.45 27.04 15.64
CA GLU A 107 -5.41 25.66 16.15
C GLU A 107 -5.10 24.67 15.02
N SER A 108 -5.84 24.73 13.90
CA SER A 108 -5.62 23.84 12.75
C SER A 108 -4.24 24.03 12.10
N LYS A 109 -3.70 25.26 12.09
CA LYS A 109 -2.32 25.53 11.63
C LYS A 109 -1.28 25.02 12.61
N GLY A 110 -1.57 25.08 13.92
CA GLY A 110 -0.71 24.53 14.96
C GLY A 110 -0.61 23.01 14.89
N GLU A 111 -1.75 22.34 14.71
CA GLU A 111 -1.85 20.88 14.53
C GLU A 111 -1.11 20.43 13.27
N ALA A 112 -1.40 21.03 12.11
CA ALA A 112 -0.71 20.70 10.85
C ALA A 112 0.81 20.94 10.93
N ARG A 113 1.26 22.00 11.60
CA ARG A 113 2.69 22.25 11.81
C ARG A 113 3.32 21.18 12.72
N THR A 114 2.59 20.70 13.71
CA THR A 114 3.05 19.66 14.65
C THR A 114 3.16 18.31 13.96
N GLU A 115 2.17 17.95 13.13
CA GLU A 115 2.18 16.74 12.31
C GLU A 115 3.36 16.71 11.34
N ILE A 116 3.64 17.81 10.65
CA ILE A 116 4.81 17.92 9.74
C ILE A 116 6.12 17.70 10.49
N VAL A 117 6.25 18.23 11.71
CA VAL A 117 7.47 18.06 12.52
C VAL A 117 7.63 16.60 12.94
N GLU A 118 6.57 15.95 13.39
CA GLU A 118 6.64 14.53 13.78
C GLU A 118 6.90 13.62 12.56
N MET A 119 6.29 13.91 11.42
CA MET A 119 6.52 13.14 10.19
C MET A 119 7.98 13.25 9.73
N ARG A 120 8.58 14.44 9.78
CA ARG A 120 10.01 14.62 9.49
C ARG A 120 10.90 13.85 10.47
N ARG A 121 10.51 13.76 11.75
CA ARG A 121 11.22 12.94 12.74
C ARG A 121 11.15 11.46 12.38
N ILE A 122 9.97 10.96 11.97
CA ILE A 122 9.78 9.59 11.49
C ILE A 122 10.68 9.31 10.28
N PHE A 123 10.73 10.21 9.29
CA PHE A 123 11.58 10.04 8.10
C PHE A 123 13.07 9.97 8.43
N ARG A 124 13.53 10.74 9.42
CA ARG A 124 14.92 10.66 9.87
C ARG A 124 15.23 9.30 10.50
N LEU A 125 14.34 8.80 11.36
CA LEU A 125 14.48 7.47 11.96
C LEU A 125 14.41 6.36 10.91
N ASP A 126 13.56 6.48 9.89
CA ASP A 126 13.51 5.52 8.78
C ASP A 126 14.80 5.55 7.96
N ALA A 127 15.37 6.72 7.72
CA ALA A 127 16.65 6.84 7.02
C ALA A 127 17.80 6.17 7.79
N GLU A 128 17.89 6.42 9.09
CA GLU A 128 18.87 5.80 9.98
C GLU A 128 18.75 4.27 10.02
N ARG A 129 17.52 3.75 9.95
CA ARG A 129 17.22 2.31 9.92
C ARG A 129 17.42 1.67 8.55
N THR A 130 17.59 2.45 7.48
CA THR A 130 17.63 1.94 6.09
C THR A 130 19.04 1.93 5.51
N TYR A 131 19.79 3.02 5.70
CA TYR A 131 21.15 3.21 5.16
C TYR A 131 22.17 3.38 6.28
N LEU A 132 23.44 3.07 6.00
CA LEU A 132 24.56 3.25 6.92
C LEU A 132 25.21 4.63 6.78
N GLU A 133 25.52 5.04 5.54
CA GLU A 133 26.25 6.28 5.29
C GLU A 133 25.36 7.51 5.50
N GLN A 134 25.88 8.52 6.21
CA GLN A 134 25.14 9.74 6.50
C GLN A 134 24.67 10.46 5.23
N ALA A 135 25.51 10.53 4.20
CA ALA A 135 25.15 11.14 2.93
C ALA A 135 23.97 10.42 2.24
N HIS A 136 23.87 9.10 2.38
CA HIS A 136 22.75 8.33 1.82
C HIS A 136 21.47 8.52 2.64
N ARG A 137 21.59 8.60 3.97
CA ARG A 137 20.47 8.94 4.87
C ARG A 137 19.90 10.31 4.54
N ASP A 138 20.75 11.31 4.33
CA ASP A 138 20.31 12.67 4.02
C ASP A 138 19.56 12.71 2.69
N ILE A 139 20.08 12.05 1.65
CA ILE A 139 19.40 11.97 0.34
C ILE A 139 18.05 11.24 0.46
N PHE A 140 18.01 10.12 1.17
CA PHE A 140 16.77 9.36 1.34
C PHE A 140 15.74 10.12 2.19
N PHE A 141 16.17 10.82 3.24
CA PHE A 141 15.32 11.72 4.03
C PHE A 141 14.67 12.80 3.15
N GLU A 142 15.44 13.46 2.28
CA GLU A 142 14.89 14.45 1.34
C GLU A 142 13.92 13.81 0.33
N ASN A 143 14.21 12.60 -0.15
CA ASN A 143 13.30 11.87 -1.03
C ASN A 143 11.97 11.53 -0.32
N LEU A 144 12.00 11.10 0.94
CA LEU A 144 10.79 10.86 1.74
C LEU A 144 9.98 12.14 1.91
N CYS A 145 10.64 13.26 2.26
CA CYS A 145 9.98 14.56 2.38
C CYS A 145 9.29 14.96 1.07
N HIS A 146 9.97 14.83 -0.07
CA HIS A 146 9.41 15.23 -1.36
C HIS A 146 8.22 14.35 -1.78
N VAL A 147 8.28 13.04 -1.52
CA VAL A 147 7.13 12.15 -1.78
C VAL A 147 5.96 12.53 -0.89
N TYR A 148 6.20 12.76 0.41
CA TYR A 148 5.16 13.17 1.35
C TYR A 148 4.54 14.53 0.99
N ASP A 149 5.34 15.52 0.64
CA ASP A 149 4.86 16.84 0.22
C ASP A 149 3.91 16.76 -1.00
N LYS A 150 4.06 15.72 -1.83
CA LYS A 150 3.21 15.48 -2.99
C LYS A 150 1.96 14.64 -2.68
N LEU A 151 2.06 13.65 -1.79
CA LEU A 151 1.00 12.68 -1.53
C LEU A 151 0.15 13.00 -0.29
N GLY A 152 0.72 13.66 0.71
CA GLY A 152 0.05 14.08 1.94
C GLY A 152 -0.22 12.96 2.96
N ASP A 153 0.25 11.73 2.72
CA ASP A 153 0.15 10.60 3.64
C ASP A 153 1.42 9.74 3.53
N TYR A 154 1.68 8.92 4.55
CA TYR A 154 2.85 8.04 4.59
C TYR A 154 2.56 6.77 5.36
N HIS A 155 3.03 5.66 4.80
CA HIS A 155 3.11 4.38 5.50
C HIS A 155 4.55 3.86 5.50
N GLN A 156 5.02 3.33 6.63
CA GLN A 156 6.42 2.90 6.79
C GLN A 156 6.88 1.88 5.73
N GLY A 157 5.98 0.99 5.30
CA GLY A 157 6.28 0.04 4.21
C GLY A 157 6.55 0.70 2.84
N GLU A 158 6.00 1.90 2.60
CA GLU A 158 6.30 2.72 1.42
C GLU A 158 7.74 3.23 1.44
N GLY A 159 8.28 3.53 2.63
CA GLY A 159 9.65 4.02 2.82
C GLY A 159 10.70 3.09 2.22
N PHE A 160 10.53 1.77 2.35
CA PHE A 160 11.46 0.80 1.75
C PHE A 160 11.40 0.78 0.22
N VAL A 161 10.22 0.98 -0.37
CA VAL A 161 10.07 1.14 -1.82
C VAL A 161 10.78 2.41 -2.28
N ILE A 162 10.57 3.53 -1.58
CA ILE A 162 11.24 4.81 -1.86
C ILE A 162 12.77 4.66 -1.72
N ALA A 163 13.25 3.92 -0.74
CA ALA A 163 14.66 3.63 -0.57
C ALA A 163 15.24 2.87 -1.78
N LEU A 164 14.59 1.79 -2.21
CA LEU A 164 15.01 1.05 -3.41
C LEU A 164 15.07 1.96 -4.64
N LEU A 165 14.04 2.77 -4.87
CA LEU A 165 13.98 3.71 -6.00
C LEU A 165 15.07 4.80 -5.91
N SER A 166 15.42 5.25 -4.70
CA SER A 166 16.45 6.27 -4.44
C SER A 166 17.83 5.91 -4.96
N ILE A 167 18.10 4.61 -5.17
CA ILE A 167 19.37 4.12 -5.72
C ILE A 167 19.58 4.68 -7.15
N TYR A 168 18.55 4.63 -7.99
CA TYR A 168 18.69 4.87 -9.43
C TYR A 168 17.78 5.97 -9.99
N MET A 169 16.82 6.48 -9.21
CA MET A 169 15.87 7.52 -9.60
C MET A 169 16.07 8.82 -8.82
N LYS A 170 15.86 9.95 -9.49
CA LYS A 170 15.84 11.27 -8.83
C LYS A 170 14.54 11.43 -8.04
N ASP A 171 14.57 12.25 -7.00
CA ASP A 171 13.42 12.69 -6.21
C ASP A 171 12.10 12.88 -6.99
N SER A 172 12.12 13.62 -8.10
CA SER A 172 10.95 13.85 -8.98
C SER A 172 10.47 12.60 -9.70
N GLU A 173 11.38 11.71 -10.09
CA GLU A 173 11.06 10.42 -10.73
C GLU A 173 10.46 9.46 -9.69
N ILE A 174 10.99 9.44 -8.47
CA ILE A 174 10.46 8.66 -7.34
C ILE A 174 9.03 9.13 -7.04
N ALA A 175 8.83 10.44 -6.85
CA ALA A 175 7.53 11.02 -6.59
C ALA A 175 6.53 10.81 -7.74
N GLU A 176 6.99 10.60 -8.97
CA GLU A 176 6.15 10.20 -10.10
C GLU A 176 5.70 8.73 -10.01
N VAL A 177 6.62 7.83 -9.67
CA VAL A 177 6.31 6.40 -9.48
C VAL A 177 5.36 6.20 -8.28
N MET A 178 5.66 6.84 -7.15
CA MET A 178 4.85 6.69 -5.94
C MET A 178 3.46 7.31 -6.08
N ASP A 179 3.34 8.45 -6.75
CA ASP A 179 2.04 9.05 -7.13
C ASP A 179 1.23 8.11 -8.03
N PHE A 180 1.87 7.48 -9.01
CA PHE A 180 1.18 6.51 -9.85
C PHE A 180 0.68 5.30 -9.05
N LEU A 181 1.54 4.73 -8.19
CA LEU A 181 1.17 3.60 -7.35
C LEU A 181 0.03 3.96 -6.38
N ASN A 182 0.11 5.09 -5.68
CA ASN A 182 -0.91 5.52 -4.72
C ASN A 182 -2.24 5.87 -5.38
N THR A 183 -2.21 6.55 -6.53
CA THR A 183 -3.42 7.09 -7.16
C THR A 183 -4.15 6.04 -7.98
N TYR A 184 -3.42 5.18 -8.71
CA TYR A 184 -4.02 4.31 -9.74
C TYR A 184 -3.93 2.82 -9.45
N VAL A 185 -2.97 2.37 -8.62
CA VAL A 185 -2.69 0.93 -8.47
C VAL A 185 -3.03 0.40 -7.09
N LEU A 186 -2.61 1.08 -6.03
CA LEU A 186 -2.65 0.64 -4.63
C LEU A 186 -3.38 1.67 -3.76
N LYS A 187 -4.55 2.11 -4.22
CA LYS A 187 -5.32 3.16 -3.56
C LYS A 187 -5.65 2.78 -2.11
N GLY A 188 -5.16 3.59 -1.17
CA GLY A 188 -5.35 3.40 0.28
C GLY A 188 -4.47 2.32 0.92
N TYR A 189 -3.45 1.80 0.21
CA TYR A 189 -2.50 0.87 0.82
C TYR A 189 -1.42 1.58 1.65
N PHE A 190 -0.96 2.75 1.19
CA PHE A 190 0.11 3.50 1.85
C PHE A 190 -0.40 4.60 2.79
N SER A 191 -1.64 4.47 3.27
CA SER A 191 -2.18 5.41 4.26
C SER A 191 -1.75 5.07 5.67
N SER A 192 -1.72 6.06 6.56
CA SER A 192 -1.51 5.87 8.02
C SER A 192 -2.43 4.82 8.67
N LYS A 193 -3.64 4.62 8.13
CA LYS A 193 -4.57 3.54 8.52
C LYS A 193 -4.95 2.70 7.30
N PRO A 194 -4.15 1.68 6.93
CA PRO A 194 -4.23 1.01 5.63
C PRO A 194 -5.40 0.02 5.53
N LYS A 195 -6.64 0.51 5.65
CA LYS A 195 -7.88 -0.29 5.60
C LYS A 195 -8.00 -1.08 4.29
N SER A 196 -7.62 -0.50 3.15
CA SER A 196 -7.63 -1.19 1.85
C SER A 196 -6.74 -2.42 1.86
N TYR A 197 -5.56 -2.32 2.47
CA TYR A 197 -4.63 -3.45 2.59
C TYR A 197 -5.20 -4.54 3.52
N VAL A 198 -5.77 -4.16 4.68
CA VAL A 198 -6.37 -5.13 5.62
C VAL A 198 -7.51 -5.90 4.95
N ARG A 199 -8.39 -5.18 4.23
CA ARG A 199 -9.43 -5.80 3.40
C ARG A 199 -8.82 -6.77 2.39
N ASP A 200 -7.80 -6.34 1.66
CA ASP A 200 -7.23 -7.16 0.59
C ASP A 200 -6.41 -8.36 1.10
N ALA A 201 -5.92 -8.32 2.33
CA ALA A 201 -5.39 -9.50 3.02
C ALA A 201 -6.47 -10.56 3.25
N LYS A 202 -7.68 -10.15 3.66
CA LYS A 202 -8.84 -11.07 3.78
C LYS A 202 -9.36 -11.53 2.42
N VAL A 203 -9.36 -10.66 1.39
CA VAL A 203 -9.72 -11.06 0.00
C VAL A 203 -8.77 -12.12 -0.53
N LEU A 204 -7.46 -12.01 -0.26
CA LEU A 204 -6.49 -13.05 -0.62
C LEU A 204 -6.86 -14.40 0.02
N MET A 205 -7.28 -14.40 1.28
CA MET A 205 -7.72 -15.63 1.95
C MET A 205 -9.00 -16.20 1.36
N LYS A 206 -9.99 -15.37 1.00
CA LYS A 206 -11.19 -15.85 0.27
C LYS A 206 -10.83 -16.45 -1.09
N LEU A 207 -9.91 -15.82 -1.83
CA LEU A 207 -9.38 -16.39 -3.08
C LEU A 207 -8.66 -17.71 -2.85
N LEU A 208 -7.89 -17.84 -1.77
CA LEU A 208 -7.24 -19.09 -1.40
C LEU A 208 -8.27 -20.18 -1.10
N ASN A 209 -9.36 -19.86 -0.41
CA ASN A 209 -10.43 -20.81 -0.13
C ASN A 209 -11.04 -21.39 -1.43
N GLU A 210 -11.21 -20.55 -2.46
CA GLU A 210 -11.70 -21.02 -3.75
C GLU A 210 -10.67 -21.90 -4.50
N VAL A 211 -9.38 -21.63 -4.34
CA VAL A 211 -8.30 -22.34 -5.06
C VAL A 211 -7.89 -23.63 -4.36
N ASN A 212 -7.74 -23.59 -3.04
CA ASN A 212 -7.33 -24.71 -2.20
C ASN A 212 -7.99 -24.55 -0.81
N PRO A 213 -9.23 -25.06 -0.63
CA PRO A 213 -9.97 -24.95 0.64
C PRO A 213 -9.22 -25.54 1.83
N LYS A 214 -8.50 -26.66 1.62
CA LYS A 214 -7.75 -27.34 2.67
C LYS A 214 -6.60 -26.47 3.19
N LEU A 215 -5.88 -25.80 2.29
CA LEU A 215 -4.80 -24.89 2.66
C LEU A 215 -5.34 -23.60 3.28
N TYR A 216 -6.49 -23.12 2.82
CA TYR A 216 -7.21 -22.01 3.46
C TYR A 216 -7.58 -22.35 4.91
N GLU A 217 -8.31 -23.44 5.16
CA GLU A 217 -8.72 -23.85 6.52
C GLU A 217 -7.52 -23.95 7.46
N LYS A 218 -6.41 -24.52 6.95
CA LYS A 218 -5.17 -24.64 7.69
C LYS A 218 -4.61 -23.29 8.11
N LEU A 219 -4.46 -22.35 7.16
CA LEU A 219 -3.87 -21.04 7.42
C LEU A 219 -4.80 -20.16 8.25
N ASP A 220 -6.10 -20.16 7.96
CA ASP A 220 -7.12 -19.39 8.67
C ASP A 220 -7.18 -19.75 10.16
N SER A 221 -6.99 -21.03 10.50
CA SER A 221 -6.91 -21.48 11.90
C SER A 221 -5.59 -21.13 12.62
N LEU A 222 -4.53 -20.81 11.88
CA LEU A 222 -3.16 -20.75 12.41
C LEU A 222 -2.60 -19.34 12.45
N ILE A 223 -2.88 -18.51 11.44
CA ILE A 223 -2.21 -17.23 11.21
C ILE A 223 -3.19 -16.19 10.68
N VAL A 224 -3.23 -15.02 11.32
CA VAL A 224 -3.93 -13.86 10.78
C VAL A 224 -3.24 -13.36 9.50
N PRO A 225 -3.96 -13.16 8.39
CA PRO A 225 -3.35 -12.92 7.09
C PRO A 225 -2.44 -11.68 7.06
N GLU A 226 -2.77 -10.65 7.83
CA GLU A 226 -1.99 -9.42 7.93
C GLU A 226 -0.55 -9.64 8.41
N ALA A 227 -0.30 -10.74 9.14
CA ALA A 227 1.03 -11.08 9.64
C ALA A 227 2.03 -11.39 8.52
N PHE A 228 1.60 -11.85 7.35
CA PHE A 228 2.49 -12.12 6.22
C PHE A 228 2.22 -11.23 5.00
N VAL A 229 0.96 -10.85 4.75
CA VAL A 229 0.58 -10.04 3.58
C VAL A 229 1.19 -8.63 3.63
N SER A 230 1.48 -8.08 4.81
CA SER A 230 2.10 -6.74 4.96
C SER A 230 3.43 -6.64 4.22
N LYS A 231 4.28 -7.68 4.32
CA LYS A 231 5.56 -7.74 3.59
C LYS A 231 5.39 -7.87 2.08
N TRP A 232 4.24 -8.37 1.63
CA TRP A 232 3.94 -8.64 0.22
C TRP A 232 3.31 -7.43 -0.46
N PHE A 233 2.22 -6.92 0.10
CA PHE A 233 1.33 -5.98 -0.57
C PHE A 233 1.74 -4.52 -0.33
N ILE A 234 2.14 -4.19 0.90
CA ILE A 234 2.66 -2.87 1.23
C ILE A 234 4.15 -2.82 0.91
N GLY A 235 4.92 -3.79 1.41
CA GLY A 235 6.36 -3.85 1.18
C GLY A 235 6.78 -4.20 -0.26
N LEU A 236 5.83 -4.48 -1.17
CA LEU A 236 6.09 -4.92 -2.54
C LEU A 236 7.11 -6.05 -2.64
N PHE A 237 7.08 -6.98 -1.67
CA PHE A 237 8.01 -8.11 -1.54
C PHE A 237 9.48 -7.73 -1.32
N ILE A 238 9.81 -6.48 -1.00
CA ILE A 238 11.20 -6.03 -0.84
C ILE A 238 11.96 -6.76 0.26
N HIS A 239 11.25 -7.20 1.30
CA HIS A 239 11.81 -7.98 2.39
C HIS A 239 11.70 -9.49 2.15
N VAL A 240 11.30 -9.93 0.97
CA VAL A 240 11.00 -11.34 0.67
C VAL A 240 11.86 -11.84 -0.50
N PHE A 241 11.94 -11.05 -1.58
CA PHE A 241 12.77 -11.38 -2.75
C PHE A 241 14.02 -10.51 -2.84
N ASP A 242 14.94 -10.90 -3.72
CA ASP A 242 16.08 -10.08 -4.10
C ASP A 242 15.67 -8.86 -4.94
N PHE A 243 16.55 -7.87 -5.06
CA PHE A 243 16.21 -6.61 -5.75
C PHE A 243 15.86 -6.83 -7.22
N GLU A 244 16.50 -7.80 -7.88
CA GLU A 244 16.17 -8.10 -9.28
C GLU A 244 14.72 -8.57 -9.43
N THR A 245 14.30 -9.50 -8.57
CA THR A 245 12.93 -10.04 -8.56
C THR A 245 11.92 -8.99 -8.07
N VAL A 246 12.28 -8.18 -7.07
CA VAL A 246 11.41 -7.08 -6.58
C VAL A 246 11.13 -6.08 -7.69
N LEU A 247 12.14 -5.73 -8.50
CA LEU A 247 11.94 -4.85 -9.65
C LEU A 247 11.03 -5.48 -10.71
N ASP A 248 11.10 -6.81 -10.91
CA ASP A 248 10.15 -7.52 -11.78
C ASP A 248 8.73 -7.55 -11.20
N CYS A 249 8.59 -7.65 -9.86
CA CYS A 249 7.30 -7.50 -9.20
C CYS A 249 6.71 -6.10 -9.41
N ILE A 250 7.52 -5.03 -9.27
CA ILE A 250 7.07 -3.66 -9.52
C ILE A 250 6.69 -3.46 -10.98
N ASP A 251 7.48 -4.01 -11.93
CA ASP A 251 7.16 -4.00 -13.36
C ASP A 251 5.78 -4.62 -13.65
N HIS A 252 5.58 -5.86 -13.18
CA HIS A 252 4.30 -6.55 -13.32
C HIS A 252 3.15 -5.80 -12.65
N LEU A 253 3.39 -5.19 -11.50
CA LEU A 253 2.39 -4.39 -10.79
C LEU A 253 2.00 -3.14 -11.59
N VAL A 254 2.96 -2.44 -12.19
CA VAL A 254 2.68 -1.25 -13.04
C VAL A 254 1.91 -1.62 -14.30
N VAL A 255 2.13 -2.82 -14.86
CA VAL A 255 1.47 -3.28 -16.09
C VAL A 255 0.10 -3.91 -15.83
N ARG A 256 0.00 -4.77 -14.82
CA ARG A 256 -1.17 -5.63 -14.55
C ARG A 256 -2.04 -5.12 -13.42
N GLY A 257 -1.60 -4.08 -12.71
CA GLY A 257 -2.29 -3.52 -11.56
C GLY A 257 -2.31 -4.47 -10.35
N GLN A 258 -3.11 -4.10 -9.35
CA GLN A 258 -3.26 -4.82 -8.08
C GLN A 258 -3.59 -6.32 -8.21
N VAL A 259 -4.23 -6.77 -9.30
CA VAL A 259 -4.58 -8.18 -9.52
C VAL A 259 -3.33 -9.08 -9.50
N PHE A 260 -2.18 -8.53 -9.92
CA PHE A 260 -0.91 -9.22 -9.83
C PHE A 260 -0.55 -9.62 -8.39
N LEU A 261 -0.80 -8.77 -7.40
CA LEU A 261 -0.49 -9.07 -5.99
C LEU A 261 -1.26 -10.29 -5.49
N PHE A 262 -2.53 -10.42 -5.86
CA PHE A 262 -3.34 -11.58 -5.50
C PHE A 262 -2.84 -12.86 -6.16
N LYS A 263 -2.50 -12.81 -7.46
CA LYS A 263 -1.94 -13.97 -8.18
C LYS A 263 -0.59 -14.40 -7.60
N LEU A 264 0.26 -13.43 -7.25
CA LEU A 264 1.54 -13.70 -6.64
C LEU A 264 1.37 -14.26 -5.22
N GLY A 265 0.48 -13.70 -4.41
CA GLY A 265 0.17 -14.21 -3.07
C GLY A 265 -0.35 -15.65 -3.11
N LEU A 266 -1.28 -15.98 -4.01
CA LEU A 266 -1.76 -17.35 -4.20
C LEU A 266 -0.64 -18.30 -4.62
N SER A 267 0.16 -17.88 -5.62
CA SER A 267 1.30 -18.66 -6.10
C SER A 267 2.30 -18.96 -4.98
N PHE A 268 2.55 -17.97 -4.14
CA PHE A 268 3.45 -18.06 -3.00
C PHE A 268 2.95 -19.08 -1.96
N ILE A 269 1.69 -18.95 -1.56
CA ILE A 269 1.08 -19.84 -0.56
C ILE A 269 1.04 -21.28 -1.10
N CYS A 270 0.58 -21.47 -2.34
CA CYS A 270 0.50 -22.79 -2.96
C CYS A 270 1.88 -23.41 -3.24
N HIS A 271 2.95 -22.61 -3.38
CA HIS A 271 4.30 -23.13 -3.52
C HIS A 271 4.73 -23.95 -2.30
N PHE A 272 4.33 -23.50 -1.10
CA PHE A 272 4.66 -24.15 0.18
C PHE A 272 3.51 -25.00 0.73
N GLU A 273 2.60 -25.47 -0.14
CA GLU A 273 1.40 -26.20 0.30
C GLU A 273 1.74 -27.40 1.19
N ALA A 274 2.73 -28.21 0.78
CA ALA A 274 3.08 -29.44 1.51
C ALA A 274 3.59 -29.12 2.92
N GLU A 275 4.48 -28.14 3.05
CA GLU A 275 5.09 -27.71 4.29
C GLU A 275 4.08 -27.03 5.21
N LEU A 276 3.23 -26.16 4.66
CA LEU A 276 2.19 -25.45 5.41
C LEU A 276 1.11 -26.40 5.92
N LEU A 277 0.72 -27.43 5.16
CA LEU A 277 -0.21 -28.45 5.62
C LEU A 277 0.38 -29.34 6.71
N ALA A 278 1.68 -29.60 6.67
CA ALA A 278 2.37 -30.49 7.61
C ALA A 278 2.68 -29.83 8.97
N THR A 279 2.83 -28.51 9.05
CA THR A 279 3.22 -27.80 10.27
C THR A 279 2.04 -27.29 11.09
N ASN A 280 2.14 -27.30 12.42
CA ASN A 280 1.26 -26.51 13.32
C ASN A 280 2.04 -25.37 14.01
N ASP A 281 3.31 -25.18 13.65
CA ASP A 281 4.15 -24.13 14.20
C ASP A 281 3.93 -22.82 13.42
N VAL A 282 3.31 -21.85 14.10
CA VAL A 282 3.06 -20.49 13.59
C VAL A 282 4.36 -19.82 13.15
N SER A 283 5.44 -19.97 13.92
CA SER A 283 6.73 -19.34 13.63
C SER A 283 7.32 -19.90 12.34
N TYR A 284 7.33 -21.23 12.19
CA TYR A 284 7.84 -21.88 10.98
C TYR A 284 7.00 -21.54 9.75
N ALA A 285 5.68 -21.56 9.86
CA ALA A 285 4.79 -21.17 8.75
C ALA A 285 5.00 -19.70 8.34
N LEU A 286 5.18 -18.78 9.29
CA LEU A 286 5.54 -17.40 8.99
C LEU A 286 6.92 -17.28 8.34
N GLN A 287 7.92 -18.08 8.74
CA GLN A 287 9.24 -18.09 8.11
C GLN A 287 9.14 -18.51 6.63
N LEU A 288 8.33 -19.52 6.30
CA LEU A 288 8.06 -19.92 4.91
C LEU A 288 7.40 -18.78 4.11
N LEU A 289 6.30 -18.22 4.63
CA LEU A 289 5.55 -17.16 3.95
C LEU A 289 6.34 -15.84 3.83
N ARG A 290 7.36 -15.63 4.65
CA ARG A 290 8.23 -14.44 4.60
C ARG A 290 9.58 -14.72 3.93
N LEU A 291 9.82 -15.96 3.50
CA LEU A 291 11.11 -16.47 3.03
C LEU A 291 12.25 -16.03 3.93
N ASP A 292 12.11 -16.29 5.22
CA ASP A 292 13.14 -15.92 6.19
C ASP A 292 14.45 -16.69 5.97
N GLU A 293 15.57 -16.11 6.39
CA GLU A 293 16.91 -16.64 6.10
C GLU A 293 17.09 -18.10 6.57
N ALA A 294 16.37 -18.50 7.61
CA ALA A 294 16.38 -19.85 8.15
C ALA A 294 15.82 -20.92 7.18
N VAL A 295 14.88 -20.55 6.30
CA VAL A 295 14.23 -21.47 5.35
C VAL A 295 14.70 -21.27 3.91
N LEU A 296 15.46 -20.21 3.65
CA LEU A 296 15.92 -19.87 2.31
C LEU A 296 17.05 -20.82 1.87
N PRO A 297 17.03 -21.32 0.62
CA PRO A 297 18.16 -22.06 0.08
C PRO A 297 19.46 -21.25 0.19
N LYS A 298 20.50 -21.89 0.72
CA LYS A 298 21.83 -21.28 0.86
C LYS A 298 22.52 -21.12 -0.49
N ASP A 299 22.24 -22.04 -1.42
CA ASP A 299 22.70 -21.94 -2.79
C ASP A 299 21.93 -20.84 -3.55
N GLU A 300 22.68 -20.01 -4.27
CA GLU A 300 22.13 -18.85 -4.97
C GLU A 300 21.32 -19.24 -6.20
N ALA A 301 21.70 -20.31 -6.91
CA ALA A 301 20.98 -20.79 -8.06
C ALA A 301 19.64 -21.41 -7.64
N GLU A 302 19.62 -22.20 -6.56
CA GLU A 302 18.39 -22.74 -5.96
C GLU A 302 17.47 -21.62 -5.49
N ARG A 303 18.01 -20.59 -4.81
CA ARG A 303 17.22 -19.42 -4.39
C ARG A 303 16.63 -18.67 -5.58
N SER A 304 17.43 -18.45 -6.63
CA SER A 304 16.95 -17.81 -7.85
C SER A 304 15.88 -18.66 -8.55
N GLN A 305 16.00 -19.99 -8.50
CA GLN A 305 15.00 -20.92 -9.02
C GLN A 305 13.70 -20.87 -8.21
N LEU A 306 13.80 -20.79 -6.89
CA LEU A 306 12.65 -20.61 -5.99
C LEU A 306 11.88 -19.33 -6.32
N TYR A 307 12.57 -18.19 -6.44
CA TYR A 307 11.95 -16.92 -6.80
C TYR A 307 11.24 -16.99 -8.16
N ARG A 308 11.89 -17.57 -9.17
CA ARG A 308 11.29 -17.77 -10.50
C ARG A 308 10.11 -18.72 -10.46
N ALA A 309 10.15 -19.77 -9.64
CA ALA A 309 9.05 -20.72 -9.51
C ALA A 309 7.81 -20.05 -8.90
N ILE A 310 7.98 -19.25 -7.85
CA ILE A 310 6.90 -18.49 -7.23
C ILE A 310 6.35 -17.44 -8.21
N LEU A 311 7.21 -16.66 -8.87
CA LEU A 311 6.77 -15.64 -9.81
C LEU A 311 6.07 -16.26 -11.03
N GLY A 312 6.63 -17.33 -11.59
CA GLY A 312 6.05 -18.05 -12.73
C GLY A 312 4.71 -18.73 -12.43
N GLY A 313 4.52 -19.18 -11.18
CA GLY A 313 3.27 -19.77 -10.72
C GLY A 313 2.07 -18.83 -10.75
N CYS A 314 2.27 -17.50 -10.80
CA CYS A 314 1.19 -16.51 -10.97
C CYS A 314 0.28 -16.82 -12.18
N SER A 315 0.84 -17.41 -13.24
CA SER A 315 0.10 -17.76 -14.46
C SER A 315 -0.95 -18.85 -14.26
N LYS A 316 -0.83 -19.66 -13.20
CA LYS A 316 -1.75 -20.75 -12.87
C LYS A 316 -3.06 -20.26 -12.23
N HIS A 317 -3.06 -19.03 -11.69
CA HIS A 317 -4.18 -18.50 -10.94
C HIS A 317 -5.03 -17.55 -11.81
N VAL A 318 -6.26 -17.97 -12.10
CA VAL A 318 -7.25 -17.16 -12.82
C VAL A 318 -7.94 -16.24 -11.83
N VAL A 319 -7.42 -15.02 -11.75
CA VAL A 319 -7.98 -13.91 -10.98
C VAL A 319 -8.15 -12.73 -11.92
N ASP A 320 -9.34 -12.16 -11.95
CA ASP A 320 -9.68 -10.93 -12.66
C ASP A 320 -10.08 -9.85 -11.66
N ILE A 321 -10.21 -8.62 -12.17
CA ILE A 321 -10.54 -7.46 -11.34
C ILE A 321 -11.97 -7.54 -10.81
N ASP A 322 -12.93 -8.01 -11.61
CA ASP A 322 -14.35 -8.07 -11.22
C ASP A 322 -14.58 -8.99 -10.03
N LYS A 323 -13.89 -10.14 -10.02
CA LYS A 323 -13.88 -11.07 -8.90
C LYS A 323 -13.28 -10.43 -7.66
N VAL A 324 -12.14 -9.74 -7.79
CA VAL A 324 -11.52 -9.03 -6.67
C VAL A 324 -12.47 -7.97 -6.10
N GLU A 325 -13.08 -7.14 -6.94
CA GLU A 325 -14.03 -6.11 -6.49
C GLU A 325 -15.29 -6.68 -5.84
N ARG A 326 -15.80 -7.83 -6.32
CA ARG A 326 -16.90 -8.53 -5.65
C ARG A 326 -16.50 -8.98 -4.25
N LEU A 327 -15.36 -9.66 -4.11
CA LEU A 327 -14.87 -10.12 -2.81
C LEU A 327 -14.54 -8.97 -1.87
N ARG A 328 -14.06 -7.83 -2.40
CA ARG A 328 -13.83 -6.61 -1.61
C ARG A 328 -15.10 -6.11 -0.95
N ARG A 329 -16.21 -6.02 -1.69
CA ARG A 329 -17.51 -5.62 -1.13
C ARG A 329 -17.96 -6.56 -0.01
N GLU A 330 -17.85 -7.87 -0.23
CA GLU A 330 -18.20 -8.87 0.79
C GLU A 330 -17.35 -8.72 2.06
N VAL A 331 -16.02 -8.57 1.91
CA VAL A 331 -15.09 -8.38 3.04
C VAL A 331 -15.34 -7.06 3.77
N GLU A 332 -15.64 -5.98 3.05
CA GLU A 332 -15.94 -4.67 3.65
C GLU A 332 -17.19 -4.75 4.52
N GLU A 333 -18.24 -5.43 4.06
CA GLU A 333 -19.46 -5.67 4.85
C GLU A 333 -19.18 -6.54 6.09
N GLU A 334 -18.33 -7.57 5.97
CA GLU A 334 -17.91 -8.40 7.10
C GLU A 334 -17.11 -7.60 8.13
N MET A 335 -16.18 -6.76 7.68
CA MET A 335 -15.38 -5.89 8.54
C MET A 335 -16.23 -4.85 9.26
N ALA A 336 -17.21 -4.25 8.57
CA ALA A 336 -18.13 -3.29 9.18
C ALA A 336 -18.96 -3.92 10.30
N ARG A 337 -19.52 -5.12 10.05
CA ARG A 337 -20.26 -5.90 11.06
C ARG A 337 -19.37 -6.26 12.26
N GLU A 338 -18.11 -6.62 12.02
CA GLU A 338 -17.17 -6.91 13.09
C GLU A 338 -16.83 -5.67 13.92
N GLU A 339 -16.64 -4.51 13.28
CA GLU A 339 -16.39 -3.24 13.94
C GLU A 339 -17.59 -2.77 14.79
N GLU A 340 -18.82 -2.90 14.28
CA GLU A 340 -20.05 -2.62 15.02
C GLU A 340 -20.19 -3.53 16.25
N ARG A 341 -19.91 -4.82 16.10
CA ARG A 341 -19.95 -5.78 17.20
C ARG A 341 -18.92 -5.45 18.29
N ARG A 342 -17.71 -5.03 17.89
CA ARG A 342 -16.65 -4.60 18.83
C ARG A 342 -17.07 -3.35 19.59
N LYS A 343 -17.60 -2.34 18.91
CA LYS A 343 -18.09 -1.11 19.55
C LYS A 343 -19.21 -1.40 20.54
N LYS A 344 -20.17 -2.27 20.17
CA LYS A 344 -21.27 -2.63 21.07
C LYS A 344 -20.77 -3.26 22.38
N PHE A 345 -19.77 -4.14 22.30
CA PHE A 345 -19.17 -4.76 23.49
C PHE A 345 -18.43 -3.75 24.37
N GLU A 346 -17.75 -2.77 23.76
CA GLU A 346 -17.06 -1.70 24.49
C GLU A 346 -18.03 -0.80 25.27
N TYR A 347 -19.21 -0.49 24.71
CA TYR A 347 -20.26 0.26 25.42
C TYR A 347 -20.91 -0.52 26.58
N ASP A 348 -21.07 -1.84 26.45
CA ASP A 348 -21.69 -2.66 27.50
C ASP A 348 -20.76 -2.82 28.74
N ASP A 349 -19.43 -2.75 28.58
CA ASP A 349 -18.44 -2.84 29.69
C ASP A 349 -18.28 -1.51 30.47
N ASP A 350 -18.54 -0.35 29.86
CA ASP A 350 -18.43 0.96 30.53
C ASP A 350 -19.62 1.25 31.49
N ASP A 351 -20.73 0.51 31.37
CA ASP A 351 -21.95 0.71 32.17
C ASP A 351 -21.96 -0.06 33.52
N GLU A 352 -20.91 -0.83 33.86
CA GLU A 352 -20.89 -1.71 35.06
C GLU A 352 -19.80 -1.34 36.10
N ILE A 353 -19.69 -0.06 36.47
CA ILE A 353 -19.06 0.34 37.75
C ILE A 353 -20.03 1.17 38.57
N VAL A 354 -20.98 0.49 39.22
CA VAL A 354 -21.72 1.05 40.36
C VAL A 354 -20.89 0.75 41.61
N PHE A 355 -20.13 1.73 42.09
CA PHE A 355 -19.60 1.69 43.45
C PHE A 355 -20.79 1.74 44.41
N SER A 356 -21.17 0.61 45.00
CA SER A 356 -22.02 0.61 46.18
C SER A 356 -21.16 1.14 47.32
N ASP A 357 -21.34 2.42 47.66
CA ASP A 357 -20.87 2.94 48.94
C ASP A 357 -21.63 2.18 50.04
N GLU A 358 -20.94 1.25 50.71
CA GLU A 358 -21.44 0.61 51.93
C GLU A 358 -21.34 1.63 53.09
N ASP A 359 -22.50 2.01 53.63
CA ASP A 359 -22.69 2.83 54.84
C ASP A 359 -22.37 2.06 56.15
#